data_AF-A0AA51L2M2-F1
#
_entry.id   AF-A0AA51L2M2-F1
#
_cell.length_a   1.000
_cell.length_b   1.000
_cell.length_c   1.000
_cell.angle_alpha   90.00
_cell.angle_beta   90.00
_cell.angle_gamma   90.00
#
_symmetry.space_group_name_H-M   'P 1'
#
loop_
_entity.id
_entity.type
_entity.pdbx_description
1 polymer ?
#
loop_
_entity_poly.entity_id
_entity_poly.type
_entity_poly.pdbx_seq_one_letter_code
_entity_poly.pdbx_strand_id
1 'polypeptide(L)'
;MNNDYLIDAKVVTLYLKDSTNNITGEALIDIEDLEKVKEFPNTWRYQKLGNRVEVRGTITNNGIKKQTTLTKWILDFPSKPIYFIDGNPLNNRKENLSFNKPLKGNAIEVHDDVAYMSINRRNEEGLVIKIDSNQLDLVKKYTWICEKKKDIDDYVVYTKIYDVSSSKKQTLRKVLLGNSDEKTAYFVNGDRLDFRMENIKLYSEQMTNKYLKETGIVHIFLKVKNEENYVVTMIDEEDLLKVSSLGYTWHYYQGNGEPYAVNTIVINGDRRRVYLHRVVMDAPEDKIVDHINHDTLDNRKRNLRNVTFSENQQNRKGANKNSLSGVRNVNWDATNNDWIVTCGSKYIMRTKDFEKAKLAAIRVRKELFPFATK
;
A
#
# COMPACT_ATOMS: atom_id res chain seq x y z
N MET A 1 29.11 19.52 34.00
CA MET A 1 28.04 20.46 34.36
C MET A 1 28.12 20.71 35.85
N ASN A 2 27.65 21.86 36.32
CA ASN A 2 27.63 22.20 37.75
C ASN A 2 26.20 22.21 38.34
N ASN A 3 25.27 21.51 37.68
CA ASN A 3 23.89 21.40 38.14
C ASN A 3 23.76 20.18 39.05
N ASP A 4 22.99 20.35 40.14
CA ASP A 4 22.47 19.21 40.88
C ASP A 4 21.41 18.50 40.03
N TYR A 5 21.24 17.21 40.25
CA TYR A 5 20.27 16.41 39.49
C TYR A 5 19.70 15.26 40.33
N LEU A 6 18.53 14.80 39.94
CA LEU A 6 17.86 13.62 40.49
C LEU A 6 17.60 12.63 39.36
N ILE A 7 17.90 11.35 39.59
CA ILE A 7 17.60 10.27 38.65
C ILE A 7 16.35 9.54 39.12
N ASP A 8 15.34 9.44 38.26
CA ASP A 8 14.15 8.61 38.47
C ASP A 8 13.91 7.72 37.24
N ALA A 9 14.14 6.43 37.41
CA ALA A 9 14.10 5.42 36.35
C ALA A 9 14.90 5.81 35.10
N LYS A 10 14.22 6.23 34.03
CA LYS A 10 14.82 6.62 32.73
C LYS A 10 14.92 8.13 32.52
N VAL A 11 14.49 8.92 33.49
CA VAL A 11 14.43 10.39 33.40
C VAL A 11 15.38 11.00 34.42
N VAL A 12 16.08 12.05 34.01
CA VAL A 12 16.93 12.84 34.90
C VAL A 12 16.39 14.26 34.98
N THR A 13 16.16 14.74 36.19
CA THR A 13 15.77 16.11 36.49
C THR A 13 17.01 16.91 36.86
N LEU A 14 17.36 17.91 36.04
CA LEU A 14 18.41 18.88 36.33
C LEU A 14 17.83 20.09 37.05
N TYR A 15 18.37 20.44 38.21
CA TYR A 15 17.98 21.64 38.93
C TYR A 15 18.72 22.86 38.37
N LEU A 16 17.97 23.77 37.76
CA LEU A 16 18.49 24.99 37.15
C LEU A 16 18.60 26.07 38.22
N LYS A 17 19.81 26.58 38.45
CA LYS A 17 20.06 27.58 39.50
C LYS A 17 20.40 28.96 38.93
N ASP A 18 19.98 30.01 39.64
CA ASP A 18 20.41 31.38 39.36
C ASP A 18 21.83 31.67 39.88
N SER A 19 22.30 32.91 39.76
CA SER A 19 23.62 33.32 40.26
C SER A 19 23.73 33.31 41.79
N THR A 20 22.60 33.30 42.50
CA THR A 20 22.51 33.22 43.96
C THR A 20 22.28 31.80 44.48
N ASN A 21 22.38 30.79 43.60
CA ASN A 21 22.23 29.37 43.89
C ASN A 21 20.79 28.93 44.26
N ASN A 22 19.77 29.75 43.97
CA ASN A 22 18.37 29.36 44.14
C ASN A 22 17.90 28.53 42.95
N ILE A 23 17.07 27.51 43.19
CA ILE A 23 16.44 26.71 42.12
C ILE A 23 15.38 27.58 41.44
N THR A 24 15.50 27.72 40.13
CA THR A 24 14.66 28.57 39.27
C THR A 24 13.88 27.77 38.22
N GLY A 25 14.14 26.47 38.12
CA GLY A 25 13.42 25.57 37.24
C GLY A 25 14.04 24.18 37.24
N GLU A 26 13.33 23.26 36.61
CA GLU A 26 13.72 21.87 36.47
C GLU A 26 13.73 21.52 34.99
N ALA A 27 14.86 21.02 34.48
CA ALA A 27 14.96 20.55 33.11
C ALA A 27 15.01 19.02 33.08
N LEU A 28 14.20 18.40 32.24
CA LEU A 28 14.17 16.94 32.09
C LEU A 28 15.07 16.52 30.91
N ILE A 29 15.89 15.50 31.11
CA ILE A 29 16.66 14.83 30.04
C ILE A 29 16.48 13.31 30.14
N ASP A 30 16.78 12.59 29.05
CA ASP A 30 16.85 11.13 29.09
C ASP A 30 18.14 10.70 29.81
N ILE A 31 18.08 9.59 30.56
CA ILE A 31 19.22 9.09 31.34
C ILE A 31 20.44 8.79 30.47
N GLU A 32 20.24 8.37 29.21
CA GLU A 32 21.29 8.08 28.25
C GLU A 32 22.09 9.33 27.86
N ASP A 33 21.55 10.53 28.07
CA ASP A 33 22.21 11.80 27.75
C ASP A 33 22.97 12.39 28.96
N LEU A 34 22.84 11.83 30.16
CA LEU A 34 23.39 12.39 31.40
C LEU A 34 24.91 12.56 31.35
N GLU A 35 25.67 11.53 30.92
CA GLU A 35 27.14 11.61 30.87
C GLU A 35 27.62 12.70 29.91
N LYS A 36 26.96 12.84 28.75
CA LYS A 36 27.23 13.92 27.81
C LYS A 36 26.91 15.29 28.39
N VAL A 37 25.79 15.42 29.10
CA VAL A 37 25.43 16.70 29.75
C VAL A 37 26.43 17.03 30.88
N LYS A 38 26.98 16.03 31.58
CA LYS A 38 28.05 16.19 32.58
C LYS A 38 29.36 16.71 32.00
N GLU A 39 29.67 16.45 30.73
CA GLU A 39 30.86 17.03 30.08
C GLU A 39 30.76 18.55 29.87
N PHE A 40 29.57 19.14 29.97
CA PHE A 40 29.40 20.57 29.80
C PHE A 40 30.18 21.36 30.87
N PRO A 41 31.07 22.30 30.51
CA PRO A 41 32.03 22.88 31.46
C PRO A 41 31.42 23.84 32.50
N ASN A 42 30.17 24.27 32.31
CA ASN A 42 29.53 25.30 33.14
C ASN A 42 28.14 24.84 33.66
N THR A 43 27.44 25.74 34.33
CA THR A 43 26.05 25.52 34.80
C THR A 43 25.04 25.81 33.69
N TRP A 44 24.07 24.92 33.51
CA TRP A 44 22.84 25.16 32.75
C TRP A 44 21.87 26.00 33.58
N ARG A 45 21.31 27.05 32.97
CA ARG A 45 20.47 28.03 33.65
C ARG A 45 19.14 28.20 32.92
N TYR A 46 18.10 28.46 33.69
CA TYR A 46 16.82 28.94 33.19
C TYR A 46 17.01 30.37 32.67
N GLN A 47 16.60 30.66 31.44
CA GLN A 47 16.63 32.02 30.90
C GLN A 47 15.32 32.36 30.19
N LYS A 48 14.69 33.46 30.61
CA LYS A 48 13.52 34.05 29.95
C LYS A 48 13.97 35.10 28.93
N LEU A 49 13.58 34.95 27.68
CA LEU A 49 13.94 35.83 26.55
C LEU A 49 12.67 36.37 25.90
N GLY A 50 12.13 37.47 26.42
CA GLY A 50 10.81 37.98 26.02
C GLY A 50 9.70 36.98 26.39
N ASN A 51 8.96 36.49 25.39
CA ASN A 51 7.86 35.52 25.59
C ASN A 51 8.29 34.05 25.54
N ARG A 52 9.58 33.76 25.36
CA ARG A 52 10.11 32.38 25.32
C ARG A 52 11.01 32.10 26.52
N VAL A 53 11.10 30.82 26.87
CA VAL A 53 11.98 30.30 27.92
C VAL A 53 12.95 29.32 27.27
N GLU A 54 14.21 29.32 27.69
CA GLU A 54 15.25 28.39 27.21
C GLU A 54 16.16 27.95 28.38
N VAL A 55 16.68 26.73 28.29
CA VAL A 55 17.76 26.25 29.18
C VAL A 55 19.09 26.50 28.48
N ARG A 56 19.92 27.42 29.03
CA ARG A 56 21.14 27.91 28.37
C ARG A 56 22.37 27.77 29.24
N GLY A 57 23.49 27.56 28.57
CA GLY A 57 24.81 27.44 29.16
C GLY A 57 25.81 28.26 28.36
N THR A 58 26.85 28.74 29.04
CA THR A 58 27.93 29.50 28.41
C THR A 58 29.15 28.61 28.20
N ILE A 59 29.71 28.60 27.00
CA ILE A 59 31.00 27.96 26.68
C ILE A 59 32.00 29.03 26.25
N THR A 60 33.28 28.81 26.53
CA THR A 60 34.36 29.71 26.10
C THR A 60 35.21 28.99 25.06
N ASN A 61 35.18 29.47 23.82
CA ASN A 61 36.01 28.95 22.73
C ASN A 61 37.01 30.04 22.32
N ASN A 62 38.31 29.76 22.41
CA ASN A 62 39.40 30.69 22.06
C ASN A 62 39.25 32.08 22.71
N GLY A 63 38.89 32.11 24.01
CA GLY A 63 38.67 33.35 24.77
C GLY A 63 37.33 34.05 24.52
N ILE A 64 36.53 33.60 23.54
CA ILE A 64 35.22 34.17 23.22
C ILE A 64 34.13 33.38 23.94
N LYS A 65 33.32 34.08 24.74
CA LYS A 65 32.13 33.49 25.40
C LYS A 65 30.99 33.36 24.40
N LYS A 66 30.44 32.15 24.25
CA LYS A 66 29.28 31.83 23.40
C LYS A 66 28.20 31.15 24.22
N GLN A 67 26.95 31.56 24.02
CA GLN A 67 25.80 30.89 24.61
C GLN A 67 25.35 29.72 23.73
N THR A 68 24.99 28.59 24.35
CA THR A 68 24.31 27.46 23.71
C THR A 68 23.10 27.03 24.53
N THR A 69 22.20 26.25 23.92
CA THR A 69 21.05 25.65 24.61
C THR A 69 21.36 24.21 25.00
N LEU A 70 20.70 23.71 26.04
CA LEU A 70 20.81 22.32 26.47
C LEU A 70 20.44 21.36 25.33
N THR A 71 19.35 21.64 24.61
CA THR A 71 18.94 20.88 23.42
C THR A 71 20.02 20.79 22.34
N LYS A 72 20.73 21.88 22.04
CA LYS A 72 21.80 21.87 21.03
C LYS A 72 23.00 21.05 21.49
N TRP A 73 23.30 21.07 22.78
CA TRP A 73 24.37 20.25 23.35
C TRP A 73 24.03 18.75 23.26
N ILE A 74 22.81 18.38 23.67
CA ILE A 74 22.33 16.99 23.60
C ILE A 74 22.37 16.46 22.16
N LEU A 75 22.00 17.29 21.16
CA LEU A 75 21.87 16.87 19.75
C LEU A 75 23.10 17.17 18.87
N ASP A 76 24.28 17.46 19.43
CA ASP A 76 25.51 17.73 18.66
C ASP A 76 25.42 18.90 17.68
N PHE A 77 24.84 20.01 18.13
CA PHE A 77 24.77 21.28 17.40
C PHE A 77 24.20 21.15 15.97
N PRO A 78 22.95 20.67 15.84
CA PRO A 78 22.34 20.49 14.53
C PRO A 78 22.17 21.85 13.83
N SER A 79 22.30 21.86 12.51
CA SER A 79 22.11 23.07 11.68
C SER A 79 20.64 23.50 11.57
N LYS A 80 19.71 22.59 11.86
CA LYS A 80 18.26 22.83 11.80
C LYS A 80 17.72 23.40 13.12
N PRO A 81 16.66 24.24 13.09
CA PRO A 81 15.97 24.69 14.30
C PRO A 81 15.36 23.51 15.07
N ILE A 82 15.39 23.57 16.40
CA ILE A 82 14.81 22.56 17.31
C ILE A 82 13.55 23.15 17.93
N TYR A 83 12.50 22.34 18.04
CA TYR A 83 11.20 22.65 18.60
C TYR A 83 10.80 21.61 19.64
N PHE A 84 9.94 22.00 20.57
CA PHE A 84 9.41 21.15 21.63
C PHE A 84 8.01 20.68 21.23
N ILE A 85 7.75 19.37 21.25
CA ILE A 85 6.49 18.76 20.82
C ILE A 85 5.34 19.16 21.76
N ASP A 86 5.58 19.11 23.07
CA ASP A 86 4.64 19.56 24.10
C ASP A 86 4.63 21.09 24.30
N GLY A 87 5.49 21.82 23.60
CA GLY A 87 5.67 23.27 23.76
C GLY A 87 6.39 23.69 25.06
N ASN A 88 6.81 22.74 25.90
CA ASN A 88 7.54 22.98 27.14
C ASN A 88 9.06 22.97 26.91
N PRO A 89 9.74 24.13 26.95
CA PRO A 89 11.17 24.22 26.67
C PRO A 89 12.08 23.65 27.78
N LEU A 90 11.50 23.21 28.90
CA LEU A 90 12.22 22.57 30.00
C LEU A 90 12.28 21.04 29.84
N ASN A 91 11.40 20.45 29.02
CA ASN A 91 11.43 19.02 28.73
C ASN A 91 12.36 18.75 27.53
N ASN A 92 13.64 18.48 27.82
CA ASN A 92 14.72 18.29 26.84
C ASN A 92 14.95 16.81 26.49
N ARG A 93 14.02 15.92 26.86
CA ARG A 93 14.03 14.51 26.46
C ARG A 93 13.87 14.38 24.95
N LYS A 94 14.60 13.46 24.31
CA LYS A 94 14.62 13.27 22.86
C LYS A 94 13.23 13.02 22.27
N GLU A 95 12.36 12.32 23.00
CA GLU A 95 10.97 12.09 22.58
C GLU A 95 10.13 13.38 22.47
N ASN A 96 10.57 14.46 23.12
CA ASN A 96 9.91 15.77 23.07
C ASN A 96 10.58 16.75 22.10
N LEU A 97 11.72 16.40 21.49
CA LEU A 97 12.44 17.27 20.57
C LEU A 97 12.07 16.97 19.10
N SER A 98 11.90 18.02 18.30
CA SER A 98 11.61 17.91 16.87
C SER A 98 12.40 18.95 16.07
N PHE A 99 12.84 18.61 14.87
CA PHE A 99 13.41 19.58 13.92
C PHE A 99 12.34 20.37 13.15
N ASN A 100 11.05 20.16 13.48
CA ASN A 100 9.91 20.74 12.78
C ASN A 100 9.16 21.69 13.65
N LYS A 101 8.85 22.87 13.09
CA LYS A 101 7.97 23.81 13.76
C LYS A 101 6.63 23.12 13.98
N PRO A 102 6.19 22.90 15.23
CA PRO A 102 4.82 22.45 15.46
C PRO A 102 3.94 23.53 14.83
N LEU A 103 3.13 23.13 13.85
CA LEU A 103 2.06 23.99 13.37
C LEU A 103 1.08 24.16 14.55
N LYS A 104 0.32 25.27 14.60
CA LYS A 104 -0.76 25.38 15.60
C LYS A 104 -1.56 24.08 15.57
N GLY A 105 -1.70 23.42 16.72
CA GLY A 105 -2.40 22.14 16.83
C GLY A 105 -3.75 22.23 16.14
N ASN A 106 -4.19 21.12 15.55
CA ASN A 106 -5.54 21.02 15.02
C ASN A 106 -6.53 21.25 16.18
N ALA A 107 -7.60 22.03 15.96
CA ALA A 107 -8.63 22.19 16.99
C ALA A 107 -9.37 20.86 17.17
N ILE A 108 -9.71 20.51 18.41
CA ILE A 108 -10.33 19.24 18.76
C ILE A 108 -11.51 19.48 19.69
N GLU A 109 -12.65 18.93 19.34
CA GLU A 109 -13.84 18.82 20.20
C GLU A 109 -14.10 17.34 20.48
N VAL A 110 -14.48 17.00 21.72
CA VAL A 110 -14.72 15.60 22.12
C VAL A 110 -16.17 15.47 22.56
N HIS A 111 -16.88 14.53 21.96
CA HIS A 111 -18.24 14.15 22.35
C HIS A 111 -18.26 12.64 22.55
N ASP A 112 -18.56 12.22 23.78
CA ASP A 112 -18.57 10.82 24.19
C ASP A 112 -17.24 10.10 23.88
N ASP A 113 -17.28 9.05 23.07
CA ASP A 113 -16.13 8.26 22.67
C ASP A 113 -15.45 8.76 21.37
N VAL A 114 -15.97 9.83 20.75
CA VAL A 114 -15.49 10.38 19.48
C VAL A 114 -14.87 11.76 19.64
N ALA A 115 -13.69 11.92 19.03
CA ALA A 115 -13.03 13.21 18.87
C ALA A 115 -13.16 13.73 17.43
N TYR A 116 -13.55 15.00 17.33
CA TYR A 116 -13.72 15.75 16.09
C TYR A 116 -12.56 16.73 15.94
N MET A 117 -11.70 16.49 14.96
CA MET A 117 -10.50 17.28 14.75
C MET A 117 -10.59 18.10 13.47
N SER A 118 -10.47 19.42 13.61
CA SER A 118 -10.47 20.37 12.49
C SER A 118 -9.08 20.43 11.84
N ILE A 119 -9.03 20.05 10.56
CA ILE A 119 -7.80 20.02 9.77
C ILE A 119 -7.79 21.16 8.76
N ASN A 120 -6.74 21.97 8.85
CA ASN A 120 -6.51 23.08 7.94
C ASN A 120 -6.04 22.56 6.57
N ARG A 121 -6.63 23.08 5.50
CA ARG A 121 -6.11 22.93 4.14
C ARG A 121 -5.07 24.03 3.89
N ARG A 122 -4.16 23.81 2.94
CA ARG A 122 -3.15 24.82 2.58
C ARG A 122 -3.77 26.10 1.99
N ASN A 123 -5.05 26.08 1.58
CA ASN A 123 -5.77 27.19 0.93
C ASN A 123 -7.30 27.28 1.21
N GLU A 124 -7.89 26.49 2.12
CA GLU A 124 -9.34 26.49 2.43
C GLU A 124 -9.58 26.03 3.89
N GLU A 125 -10.68 26.45 4.52
CA GLU A 125 -11.12 25.99 5.85
C GLU A 125 -12.01 24.74 5.75
N GLY A 126 -12.04 23.93 6.83
CA GLY A 126 -13.27 23.21 7.19
C GLY A 126 -13.37 21.70 6.95
N LEU A 127 -12.28 20.92 7.06
CA LEU A 127 -12.41 19.45 7.15
C LEU A 127 -12.35 19.01 8.61
N VAL A 128 -13.37 18.26 9.04
CA VAL A 128 -13.40 17.62 10.35
C VAL A 128 -13.15 16.14 10.15
N ILE A 129 -12.13 15.60 10.82
CA ILE A 129 -11.94 14.16 10.92
C ILE A 129 -12.50 13.63 12.24
N LYS A 130 -12.92 12.37 12.25
CA LYS A 130 -13.36 11.66 13.45
C LYS A 130 -12.30 10.66 13.88
N ILE A 131 -12.00 10.57 15.17
CA ILE A 131 -11.03 9.62 15.74
C ILE A 131 -11.59 9.10 17.07
N ASP A 132 -11.24 7.89 17.49
CA ASP A 132 -11.55 7.45 18.86
C ASP A 132 -10.84 8.33 19.89
N SER A 133 -11.61 8.79 20.88
CA SER A 133 -11.12 9.66 21.95
C SER A 133 -9.93 9.07 22.72
N ASN A 134 -9.84 7.74 22.83
CA ASN A 134 -8.72 7.05 23.48
C ASN A 134 -7.39 7.12 22.70
N GLN A 135 -7.39 7.57 21.44
CA GLN A 135 -6.18 7.76 20.63
C GLN A 135 -5.68 9.22 20.60
N LEU A 136 -6.33 10.14 21.32
CA LEU A 136 -6.03 11.58 21.26
C LEU A 136 -4.57 11.91 21.57
N ASP A 137 -4.00 11.28 22.59
CA ASP A 137 -2.63 11.55 23.04
C ASP A 137 -1.59 11.18 21.97
N LEU A 138 -1.90 10.21 21.12
CA LEU A 138 -1.06 9.84 19.99
C LEU A 138 -1.13 10.88 18.87
N VAL A 139 -2.34 11.38 18.60
CA VAL A 139 -2.60 12.31 17.49
C VAL A 139 -2.12 13.72 17.81
N LYS A 140 -2.27 14.17 19.07
CA LYS A 140 -1.83 15.49 19.57
C LYS A 140 -0.31 15.73 19.46
N LYS A 141 0.50 14.67 19.33
CA LYS A 141 1.96 14.76 19.14
C LYS A 141 2.36 15.45 17.84
N TYR A 142 1.45 15.50 16.87
CA TYR A 142 1.73 16.00 15.54
C TYR A 142 0.66 17.00 15.12
N THR A 143 1.03 17.87 14.19
CA THR A 143 0.03 18.61 13.42
C THR A 143 -0.26 17.89 12.12
N TRP A 144 -1.53 17.80 11.80
CA TRP A 144 -2.06 17.07 10.67
C TRP A 144 -2.50 18.03 9.56
N ILE A 145 -2.21 17.62 8.33
CA ILE A 145 -2.55 18.32 7.11
C ILE A 145 -3.36 17.36 6.25
N CYS A 146 -4.39 17.87 5.59
CA CYS A 146 -5.16 17.12 4.61
C CYS A 146 -4.87 17.59 3.19
N GLU A 147 -4.58 16.66 2.29
CA GLU A 147 -4.36 16.90 0.86
C GLU A 147 -5.39 16.12 0.05
N LYS A 148 -6.03 16.79 -0.91
CA LYS A 148 -6.94 16.13 -1.85
C LYS A 148 -6.16 15.62 -3.06
N LYS A 149 -6.28 14.33 -3.36
CA LYS A 149 -5.77 13.74 -4.59
C LYS A 149 -6.73 14.07 -5.73
N LYS A 150 -6.25 14.86 -6.69
CA LYS A 150 -7.05 15.37 -7.81
C LYS A 150 -7.64 14.26 -8.69
N ASP A 151 -6.97 13.12 -8.76
CA ASP A 151 -7.26 12.08 -9.75
C ASP A 151 -8.39 11.12 -9.33
N ILE A 152 -8.72 11.08 -8.03
CA ILE A 152 -9.62 10.05 -7.45
C ILE A 152 -10.59 10.61 -6.39
N ASP A 153 -10.77 11.93 -6.37
CA ASP A 153 -11.62 12.65 -5.41
C ASP A 153 -11.39 12.20 -3.96
N ASP A 154 -10.12 12.02 -3.58
CA ASP A 154 -9.72 11.36 -2.33
C ASP A 154 -8.96 12.31 -1.40
N TYR A 155 -8.95 12.03 -0.10
CA TYR A 155 -8.26 12.80 0.92
C TYR A 155 -7.17 11.97 1.61
N VAL A 156 -5.97 12.53 1.73
CA VAL A 156 -4.86 11.95 2.49
C VAL A 156 -4.55 12.87 3.66
N VAL A 157 -4.74 12.34 4.88
CA VAL A 157 -4.36 13.01 6.13
C VAL A 157 -2.99 12.53 6.56
N TYR A 158 -2.06 13.47 6.71
CA TYR A 158 -0.67 13.16 7.03
C TYR A 158 0.01 14.25 7.84
N THR A 159 1.14 13.88 8.43
CA THR A 159 2.13 14.78 8.99
C THR A 159 3.48 14.53 8.30
N LYS A 160 4.38 15.51 8.34
CA LYS A 160 5.76 15.34 7.85
C LYS A 160 6.69 15.27 9.06
N ILE A 161 7.37 14.14 9.19
CA ILE A 161 8.40 13.93 10.20
C ILE A 161 9.74 14.21 9.52
N TYR A 162 10.54 15.11 10.07
CA TYR A 162 11.83 15.47 9.49
C TYR A 162 12.95 15.02 10.41
N ASP A 163 13.94 14.40 9.80
CA ASP A 163 15.19 13.96 10.39
C ASP A 163 16.30 15.01 10.11
N VAL A 164 17.48 14.83 10.69
CA VAL A 164 18.65 15.71 10.54
C VAL A 164 18.94 15.99 9.05
N SER A 165 18.82 14.99 8.18
CA SER A 165 19.12 15.10 6.74
C SER A 165 17.91 14.98 5.80
N SER A 166 16.75 14.47 6.26
CA SER A 166 15.64 14.10 5.37
C SER A 166 14.26 14.46 5.93
N SER A 167 13.20 14.21 5.16
CA SER A 167 11.81 14.29 5.64
C SER A 167 11.01 13.09 5.14
N LYS A 168 10.24 12.47 6.03
CA LYS A 168 9.35 11.35 5.77
C LYS A 168 7.89 11.78 5.98
N LYS A 169 7.04 11.48 4.99
CA LYS A 169 5.58 11.64 5.11
C LYS A 169 5.03 10.47 5.94
N GLN A 170 4.30 10.78 7.01
CA GLN A 170 3.67 9.81 7.90
C GLN A 170 2.15 10.04 7.89
N THR A 171 1.36 9.03 7.53
CA THR A 171 -0.11 9.19 7.46
C THR A 171 -0.75 8.98 8.82
N LEU A 172 -1.89 9.65 9.06
CA LEU A 172 -2.64 9.51 10.32
C LEU A 172 -3.00 8.05 10.56
N ARG A 173 -3.49 7.39 9.52
CA ARG A 173 -3.78 5.96 9.52
C ARG A 173 -2.62 5.10 10.04
N LYS A 174 -1.40 5.33 9.56
CA LYS A 174 -0.24 4.53 10.00
C LYS A 174 0.12 4.79 11.47
N VAL A 175 -0.08 6.02 11.95
CA VAL A 175 0.14 6.36 13.36
C VAL A 175 -0.86 5.63 14.24
N LEU A 176 -2.16 5.71 13.94
CA LEU A 176 -3.22 5.03 14.72
C LEU A 176 -3.04 3.50 14.75
N LEU A 177 -2.52 2.93 13.66
CA LEU A 177 -2.27 1.48 13.52
C LEU A 177 -0.88 1.04 14.01
N GLY A 178 -0.09 1.92 14.63
CA GLY A 178 1.20 1.56 15.24
C GLY A 178 2.32 1.21 14.25
N ASN A 179 2.37 1.83 13.06
CA ASN A 179 3.45 1.67 12.08
C ASN A 179 3.72 0.23 11.61
N SER A 180 2.73 -0.67 11.57
CA SER A 180 2.93 -1.98 10.94
C SER A 180 3.31 -1.80 9.46
N ASP A 181 4.55 -2.13 9.10
CA ASP A 181 5.11 -1.85 7.77
C ASP A 181 4.47 -2.69 6.63
N GLU A 182 3.50 -3.55 6.90
CA GLU A 182 3.02 -4.52 5.90
C GLU A 182 1.52 -4.47 5.56
N LYS A 183 0.72 -3.58 6.15
CA LYS A 183 -0.74 -3.69 5.99
C LYS A 183 -1.36 -2.46 5.30
N THR A 184 -1.95 -2.71 4.13
CA THR A 184 -2.94 -1.78 3.57
C THR A 184 -4.15 -1.79 4.52
N ALA A 185 -4.93 -0.72 4.61
CA ALA A 185 -6.17 -0.68 5.39
C ALA A 185 -7.24 0.07 4.58
N TYR A 186 -8.53 -0.14 4.87
CA TYR A 186 -9.66 0.50 4.21
C TYR A 186 -10.67 1.04 5.22
N PHE A 187 -11.52 1.97 4.77
CA PHE A 187 -12.61 2.56 5.55
C PHE A 187 -13.91 1.80 5.25
N VAL A 188 -14.56 1.22 6.26
CA VAL A 188 -15.74 0.36 6.12
C VAL A 188 -16.95 1.14 5.60
N ASN A 189 -17.17 2.33 6.13
CA ASN A 189 -18.30 3.19 5.78
C ASN A 189 -18.04 4.06 4.53
N GLY A 190 -16.86 3.96 3.91
CA GLY A 190 -16.46 4.78 2.77
C GLY A 190 -16.12 6.24 3.09
N ASP A 191 -16.37 6.72 4.31
CA ASP A 191 -15.94 8.04 4.79
C ASP A 191 -14.45 8.01 5.14
N ARG A 192 -13.66 8.68 4.31
CA ARG A 192 -12.19 8.71 4.42
C ARG A 192 -11.67 9.78 5.38
N LEU A 193 -12.57 10.47 6.07
CA LEU A 193 -12.27 11.38 7.18
C LEU A 193 -12.69 10.77 8.53
N ASP A 194 -13.34 9.62 8.53
CA ASP A 194 -13.69 8.88 9.75
C ASP A 194 -12.60 7.84 10.09
N PHE A 195 -11.64 8.24 10.93
CA PHE A 195 -10.52 7.43 11.37
C PHE A 195 -10.80 6.61 12.63
N ARG A 196 -12.07 6.44 13.03
CA ARG A 196 -12.41 5.55 14.15
C ARG A 196 -12.00 4.10 13.84
N MET A 197 -11.53 3.37 14.83
CA MET A 197 -10.97 2.02 14.72
C MET A 197 -12.01 1.01 14.23
N GLU A 198 -13.28 1.22 14.55
CA GLU A 198 -14.38 0.43 13.96
C GLU A 198 -14.45 0.58 12.45
N ASN A 199 -14.09 1.76 11.95
CA ASN A 199 -14.14 2.13 10.54
C ASN A 199 -12.85 1.80 9.79
N ILE A 200 -11.70 1.65 10.46
CA ILE A 200 -10.43 1.27 9.83
C ILE A 200 -10.21 -0.23 9.95
N LYS A 201 -10.19 -0.95 8.81
CA LYS A 201 -9.87 -2.39 8.78
C LYS A 201 -8.55 -2.66 8.07
N LEU A 202 -7.70 -3.49 8.67
CA LEU A 202 -6.45 -3.98 8.08
C LEU A 202 -6.75 -5.10 7.07
N TYR A 203 -6.02 -5.15 5.97
CA TYR A 203 -6.04 -6.34 5.08
C TYR A 203 -5.22 -7.47 5.73
N SER A 204 -5.88 -8.43 6.41
CA SER A 204 -5.46 -9.84 6.60
C SER A 204 -6.49 -10.62 7.44
N GLU A 205 -6.80 -11.86 7.04
CA GLU A 205 -7.67 -12.88 7.69
C GLU A 205 -9.20 -12.74 7.56
N GLN A 206 -9.69 -12.46 6.34
CA GLN A 206 -10.88 -13.06 5.70
C GLN A 206 -11.15 -12.26 4.42
N MET A 207 -11.23 -12.97 3.28
CA MET A 207 -11.59 -12.49 1.93
C MET A 207 -11.00 -11.13 1.51
N THR A 208 -9.90 -11.16 0.76
CA THR A 208 -9.26 -9.96 0.19
C THR A 208 -9.91 -9.44 -1.08
N ASN A 209 -10.64 -10.29 -1.81
CA ASN A 209 -11.40 -9.85 -2.97
C ASN A 209 -12.77 -9.37 -2.52
N LYS A 210 -13.25 -8.29 -3.14
CA LYS A 210 -14.68 -7.95 -3.04
C LYS A 210 -15.45 -8.95 -3.90
N TYR A 211 -16.60 -9.39 -3.40
CA TYR A 211 -17.53 -10.26 -4.11
C TYR A 211 -18.86 -9.54 -4.25
N LEU A 212 -19.43 -9.54 -5.45
CA LEU A 212 -20.81 -9.11 -5.69
C LEU A 212 -21.58 -10.33 -6.19
N LYS A 213 -22.56 -10.77 -5.40
CA LYS A 213 -23.44 -11.87 -5.77
C LYS A 213 -24.63 -11.32 -6.54
N GLU A 214 -24.88 -11.92 -7.70
CA GLU A 214 -26.10 -11.77 -8.48
C GLU A 214 -26.68 -13.17 -8.72
N THR A 215 -27.92 -13.27 -9.17
CA THR A 215 -28.61 -14.55 -9.32
C THR A 215 -27.80 -15.53 -10.19
N GLY A 216 -27.21 -16.56 -9.55
CA GLY A 216 -26.41 -17.60 -10.21
C GLY A 216 -24.99 -17.21 -10.61
N ILE A 217 -24.54 -15.97 -10.38
CA ILE A 217 -23.21 -15.48 -10.78
C ILE A 217 -22.56 -14.71 -9.63
N VAL A 218 -21.27 -14.93 -9.42
CA VAL A 218 -20.48 -14.12 -8.49
C VAL A 218 -19.38 -13.39 -9.22
N HIS A 219 -19.37 -12.07 -9.05
CA HIS A 219 -18.34 -11.17 -9.55
C HIS A 219 -17.25 -11.00 -8.50
N ILE A 220 -16.01 -11.26 -8.85
CA ILE A 220 -14.82 -11.13 -8.01
C ILE A 220 -14.00 -9.95 -8.53
N PHE A 221 -13.74 -8.98 -7.67
CA PHE A 221 -12.94 -7.79 -8.03
C PHE A 221 -11.46 -8.08 -7.82
N LEU A 222 -10.70 -8.08 -8.91
CA LEU A 222 -9.27 -8.35 -8.96
C LEU A 222 -8.48 -7.03 -8.99
N LYS A 223 -7.51 -6.90 -8.10
CA LYS A 223 -6.59 -5.77 -8.13
C LYS A 223 -5.60 -5.93 -9.29
N VAL A 224 -5.40 -4.87 -10.07
CA VAL A 224 -4.35 -4.80 -11.09
C VAL A 224 -3.08 -4.23 -10.47
N LYS A 225 -1.92 -4.81 -10.82
CA LYS A 225 -0.63 -4.38 -10.26
C LYS A 225 -0.32 -2.96 -10.75
N ASN A 226 0.06 -2.08 -9.83
CA ASN A 226 0.40 -0.68 -10.09
C ASN A 226 -0.75 0.20 -10.61
N GLU A 227 -1.99 -0.29 -10.51
CA GLU A 227 -3.19 0.48 -10.83
C GLU A 227 -4.11 0.50 -9.62
N GLU A 228 -4.87 1.59 -9.47
CA GLU A 228 -5.93 1.69 -8.46
C GLU A 228 -7.25 1.07 -8.95
N ASN A 229 -7.28 0.62 -10.22
CA ASN A 229 -8.43 0.01 -10.87
C ASN A 229 -8.58 -1.48 -10.50
N TYR A 230 -9.83 -1.92 -10.55
CA TYR A 230 -10.20 -3.32 -10.42
C TYR A 230 -10.65 -3.86 -11.77
N VAL A 231 -10.28 -5.10 -12.04
CA VAL A 231 -10.84 -5.90 -13.13
C VAL A 231 -11.77 -6.94 -12.52
N VAL A 232 -12.92 -7.17 -13.16
CA VAL A 232 -13.89 -8.14 -12.64
C VAL A 232 -13.69 -9.48 -13.33
N THR A 233 -13.73 -10.56 -12.54
CA THR A 233 -13.85 -11.93 -13.05
C THR A 233 -15.12 -12.57 -12.51
N MET A 234 -15.70 -13.52 -13.24
CA MET A 234 -16.96 -14.16 -12.88
C MET A 234 -16.76 -15.64 -12.57
N ILE A 235 -17.50 -16.16 -11.59
CA ILE A 235 -17.67 -17.60 -11.32
C ILE A 235 -19.16 -17.92 -11.15
N ASP A 236 -19.53 -19.19 -11.22
CA ASP A 236 -20.88 -19.61 -10.83
C ASP A 236 -21.05 -19.49 -9.31
N GLU A 237 -22.27 -19.18 -8.85
CA GLU A 237 -22.55 -18.97 -7.43
C GLU A 237 -22.22 -20.20 -6.56
N GLU A 238 -22.43 -21.41 -7.09
CA GLU A 238 -22.13 -22.67 -6.41
C GLU A 238 -20.64 -22.85 -6.08
N ASP A 239 -19.74 -22.22 -6.85
CA ASP A 239 -18.29 -22.33 -6.64
C ASP A 239 -17.75 -21.33 -5.62
N LEU A 240 -18.57 -20.38 -5.15
CA LEU A 240 -18.13 -19.35 -4.22
C LEU A 240 -17.56 -19.93 -2.93
N LEU A 241 -18.23 -20.91 -2.33
CA LEU A 241 -17.75 -21.52 -1.09
C LEU A 241 -16.37 -22.15 -1.29
N LYS A 242 -16.18 -22.91 -2.37
CA LYS A 242 -14.90 -23.52 -2.73
C LYS A 242 -13.80 -22.48 -2.96
N VAL A 243 -14.09 -21.42 -3.72
CA VAL A 243 -13.11 -20.39 -4.07
C VAL A 243 -12.73 -19.54 -2.84
N SER A 244 -13.67 -19.25 -1.95
CA SER A 244 -13.45 -18.44 -0.76
C SER A 244 -12.82 -19.21 0.39
N SER A 245 -13.12 -20.51 0.56
CA SER A 245 -12.58 -21.33 1.66
C SER A 245 -11.06 -21.58 1.58
N LEU A 246 -10.45 -21.35 0.42
CA LEU A 246 -9.01 -21.47 0.22
C LEU A 246 -8.21 -20.33 0.86
N GLY A 247 -8.87 -19.24 1.28
CA GLY A 247 -8.20 -18.08 1.87
C GLY A 247 -7.29 -17.30 0.89
N TYR A 248 -7.41 -17.56 -0.41
CA TYR A 248 -6.59 -16.93 -1.44
C TYR A 248 -7.03 -15.50 -1.77
N THR A 249 -6.05 -14.66 -2.09
CA THR A 249 -6.24 -13.36 -2.76
C THR A 249 -6.05 -13.48 -4.25
N TRP A 250 -7.14 -13.47 -5.01
CA TRP A 250 -7.11 -13.46 -6.46
C TRP A 250 -6.68 -12.08 -6.97
N HIS A 251 -5.77 -12.05 -7.93
CA HIS A 251 -5.31 -10.82 -8.56
C HIS A 251 -5.22 -11.00 -10.07
N TYR A 252 -5.26 -9.87 -10.77
CA TYR A 252 -5.11 -9.84 -12.21
C TYR A 252 -3.64 -10.10 -12.57
N TYR A 253 -3.42 -11.02 -13.50
CA TYR A 253 -2.10 -11.31 -14.04
C TYR A 253 -2.14 -11.39 -15.55
N GLN A 254 -1.33 -10.56 -16.21
CA GLN A 254 -1.14 -10.59 -17.66
C GLN A 254 0.36 -10.67 -17.97
N GLY A 255 0.76 -11.75 -18.65
CA GLY A 255 2.09 -11.89 -19.24
C GLY A 255 2.08 -11.48 -20.71
N ASN A 256 2.67 -12.31 -21.59
CA ASN A 256 2.66 -12.09 -23.04
C ASN A 256 1.35 -12.53 -23.74
N GLY A 257 0.36 -13.00 -22.97
CA GLY A 257 -0.90 -13.54 -23.48
C GLY A 257 -2.12 -12.87 -22.83
N GLU A 258 -3.26 -13.56 -22.93
CA GLU A 258 -4.50 -13.13 -22.29
C GLU A 258 -4.35 -13.08 -20.75
N PRO A 259 -5.08 -12.19 -20.07
CA PRO A 259 -5.00 -12.04 -18.62
C PRO A 259 -5.71 -13.18 -17.89
N TYR A 260 -5.29 -13.49 -16.67
CA TYR A 260 -5.94 -14.49 -15.83
C TYR A 260 -6.12 -13.99 -14.40
N ALA A 261 -7.14 -14.52 -13.73
CA ALA A 261 -7.28 -14.43 -12.28
C ALA A 261 -6.39 -15.49 -11.62
N VAL A 262 -5.41 -15.05 -10.82
CA VAL A 262 -4.43 -15.95 -10.19
C VAL A 262 -4.18 -15.60 -8.73
N ASN A 263 -3.64 -16.55 -7.99
CA ASN A 263 -2.97 -16.35 -6.70
C ASN A 263 -1.52 -16.84 -6.81
N THR A 264 -0.63 -16.41 -5.91
CA THR A 264 0.72 -16.96 -5.78
C THR A 264 0.90 -17.54 -4.39
N ILE A 265 1.16 -18.84 -4.31
CA ILE A 265 1.43 -19.57 -3.08
C ILE A 265 2.92 -19.91 -2.99
N VAL A 266 3.42 -20.16 -1.77
CA VAL A 266 4.79 -20.61 -1.53
C VAL A 266 4.74 -22.05 -1.06
N ILE A 267 5.40 -22.94 -1.78
CA ILE A 267 5.55 -24.37 -1.43
C ILE A 267 7.04 -24.66 -1.34
N ASN A 268 7.53 -25.10 -0.18
CA ASN A 268 8.94 -25.42 0.06
C ASN A 268 9.91 -24.27 -0.31
N GLY A 269 9.48 -23.02 -0.13
CA GLY A 269 10.25 -21.84 -0.52
C GLY A 269 10.07 -21.40 -1.98
N ASP A 270 9.49 -22.24 -2.83
CA ASP A 270 9.23 -21.93 -4.24
C ASP A 270 7.87 -21.26 -4.42
N ARG A 271 7.88 -20.13 -5.15
CA ARG A 271 6.65 -19.43 -5.52
C ARG A 271 5.97 -20.14 -6.69
N ARG A 272 4.72 -20.60 -6.51
CA ARG A 272 3.90 -21.20 -7.55
C ARG A 272 2.63 -20.38 -7.78
N ARG A 273 2.21 -20.27 -9.04
CA ARG A 273 0.94 -19.63 -9.40
C ARG A 273 -0.19 -20.64 -9.38
N VAL A 274 -1.29 -20.25 -8.76
CA VAL A 274 -2.56 -20.97 -8.78
C VAL A 274 -3.53 -20.17 -9.62
N TYR A 275 -4.23 -20.83 -10.54
CA TYR A 275 -5.16 -20.17 -11.46
C TYR A 275 -6.62 -20.44 -11.05
N LEU A 276 -7.48 -19.41 -11.12
CA LEU A 276 -8.87 -19.50 -10.67
C LEU A 276 -9.67 -20.54 -11.45
N HIS A 277 -9.62 -20.52 -12.80
CA HIS A 277 -10.28 -21.51 -13.66
C HIS A 277 -9.93 -22.96 -13.28
N ARG A 278 -8.68 -23.22 -12.85
CA ARG A 278 -8.27 -24.58 -12.42
C ARG A 278 -8.87 -25.00 -11.09
N VAL A 279 -9.03 -24.07 -10.16
CA VAL A 279 -9.73 -24.32 -8.89
C VAL A 279 -11.22 -24.55 -9.11
N VAL A 280 -11.84 -23.74 -9.97
CA VAL A 280 -13.27 -23.89 -10.30
C VAL A 280 -13.56 -25.25 -10.94
N MET A 281 -12.66 -25.75 -11.78
CA MET A 281 -12.83 -27.02 -12.51
C MET A 281 -12.25 -28.25 -11.81
N ASP A 282 -11.67 -28.09 -10.62
CA ASP A 282 -10.92 -29.16 -9.92
C ASP A 282 -9.97 -29.89 -10.88
N ALA A 283 -9.20 -29.09 -11.61
CA ALA A 283 -8.51 -29.53 -12.81
C ALA A 283 -7.39 -30.54 -12.53
N PRO A 284 -7.43 -31.75 -13.12
CA PRO A 284 -6.35 -32.73 -13.02
C PRO A 284 -5.00 -32.16 -13.47
N GLU A 285 -3.91 -32.64 -12.88
CA GLU A 285 -2.55 -32.16 -13.19
C GLU A 285 -2.17 -32.36 -14.67
N ASP A 286 -2.67 -33.42 -15.31
CA ASP A 286 -2.41 -33.77 -16.71
C ASP A 286 -3.33 -33.05 -17.72
N LYS A 287 -4.28 -32.24 -17.23
CA LYS A 287 -5.26 -31.53 -18.06
C LYS A 287 -5.07 -30.02 -18.01
N ILE A 288 -5.52 -29.36 -19.07
CA ILE A 288 -5.62 -27.91 -19.18
C ILE A 288 -7.10 -27.55 -19.10
N VAL A 289 -7.42 -26.43 -18.44
CA VAL A 289 -8.77 -25.89 -18.47
C VAL A 289 -8.84 -24.87 -19.60
N ASP A 290 -9.66 -25.14 -20.60
CA ASP A 290 -9.89 -24.28 -21.76
C ASP A 290 -11.13 -23.41 -21.56
N HIS A 291 -10.99 -22.12 -21.89
CA HIS A 291 -12.09 -21.15 -21.94
C HIS A 291 -12.74 -21.20 -23.31
N ILE A 292 -13.90 -21.86 -23.40
CA ILE A 292 -14.67 -22.06 -24.63
C ILE A 292 -14.95 -20.72 -25.31
N ASN A 293 -15.38 -19.71 -24.55
CA ASN A 293 -15.69 -18.37 -25.06
C ASN A 293 -14.45 -17.50 -25.35
N HIS A 294 -13.24 -17.99 -25.04
CA HIS A 294 -11.97 -17.26 -25.08
C HIS A 294 -11.92 -15.98 -24.22
N ASP A 295 -12.77 -15.89 -23.20
CA ASP A 295 -12.69 -14.87 -22.16
C ASP A 295 -12.13 -15.51 -20.89
N THR A 296 -10.85 -15.28 -20.65
CA THR A 296 -10.08 -15.86 -19.54
C THR A 296 -10.48 -15.31 -18.16
N LEU A 297 -11.31 -14.27 -18.12
CA LEU A 297 -11.89 -13.71 -16.91
C LEU A 297 -13.33 -14.18 -16.66
N ASP A 298 -13.92 -14.97 -17.57
CA ASP A 298 -15.18 -15.65 -17.36
C ASP A 298 -14.93 -17.09 -16.91
N ASN A 299 -14.81 -17.29 -15.60
CA ASN A 299 -14.50 -18.56 -14.97
C ASN A 299 -15.76 -19.35 -14.56
N ARG A 300 -16.90 -19.12 -15.23
CA ARG A 300 -18.12 -19.94 -15.06
C ARG A 300 -17.97 -21.28 -15.78
N LYS A 301 -18.38 -22.38 -15.16
CA LYS A 301 -18.26 -23.76 -15.67
C LYS A 301 -18.83 -23.94 -17.07
N ARG A 302 -19.91 -23.25 -17.42
CA ARG A 302 -20.48 -23.28 -18.79
C ARG A 302 -19.49 -22.84 -19.88
N ASN A 303 -18.47 -22.06 -19.51
CA ASN A 303 -17.42 -21.57 -20.39
C ASN A 303 -16.09 -22.31 -20.22
N LEU A 304 -16.01 -23.29 -19.31
CA LEU A 304 -14.78 -24.01 -18.99
C LEU A 304 -14.89 -25.49 -19.33
N ARG A 305 -13.77 -26.11 -19.71
CA ARG A 305 -13.67 -27.58 -19.85
C ARG A 305 -12.25 -28.08 -19.60
N ASN A 306 -12.14 -29.23 -18.97
CA ASN A 306 -10.87 -29.95 -18.84
C ASN A 306 -10.55 -30.67 -20.16
N VAL A 307 -9.46 -30.31 -20.81
CA VAL A 307 -9.02 -30.83 -22.11
C VAL A 307 -7.53 -31.14 -22.11
N THR A 308 -7.10 -31.93 -23.07
CA THR A 308 -5.69 -32.09 -23.41
C THR A 308 -5.16 -30.86 -24.15
N PHE A 309 -3.83 -30.75 -24.25
CA PHE A 309 -3.20 -29.67 -25.02
C PHE A 309 -3.63 -29.66 -26.49
N SER A 310 -3.74 -30.82 -27.14
CA SER A 310 -4.14 -30.92 -28.55
C SER A 310 -5.59 -30.48 -28.77
N GLU A 311 -6.49 -30.83 -27.85
CA GLU A 311 -7.89 -30.40 -27.84
C GLU A 311 -8.01 -28.89 -27.60
N ASN A 312 -7.30 -28.32 -26.62
CA ASN A 312 -7.25 -26.86 -26.40
C ASN A 312 -6.77 -26.11 -27.66
N GLN A 313 -5.78 -26.66 -28.37
CA GLN A 313 -5.28 -26.06 -29.61
C GLN A 313 -6.32 -26.04 -30.73
N GLN A 314 -7.33 -26.93 -30.71
CA GLN A 314 -8.47 -26.82 -31.63
C GLN A 314 -9.22 -25.51 -31.40
N ASN A 315 -9.29 -25.04 -30.16
CA ASN A 315 -9.94 -23.80 -29.75
C ASN A 315 -9.08 -22.53 -29.94
N ARG A 316 -8.09 -22.55 -30.83
CA ARG A 316 -7.26 -21.37 -31.09
C ARG A 316 -7.98 -20.31 -31.95
N LYS A 317 -7.94 -19.06 -31.49
CA LYS A 317 -8.31 -17.86 -32.27
C LYS A 317 -7.39 -17.69 -33.49
N GLY A 318 -7.97 -17.76 -34.68
CA GLY A 318 -7.32 -17.35 -35.93
C GLY A 318 -6.10 -18.17 -36.39
N ALA A 319 -5.45 -17.63 -37.41
CA ALA A 319 -4.21 -18.17 -37.97
C ALA A 319 -2.99 -17.77 -37.13
N ASN A 320 -1.84 -18.44 -37.36
CA ASN A 320 -0.59 -18.00 -36.75
C ASN A 320 -0.21 -16.60 -37.27
N LYS A 321 0.51 -15.80 -36.47
CA LYS A 321 0.92 -14.43 -36.85
C LYS A 321 1.74 -14.37 -38.15
N ASN A 322 2.47 -15.44 -38.47
CA ASN A 322 3.28 -15.58 -39.70
C ASN A 322 2.52 -16.25 -40.85
N SER A 323 1.20 -16.40 -40.74
CA SER A 323 0.38 -16.99 -41.80
C SER A 323 0.25 -16.03 -42.97
N LEU A 324 0.72 -16.45 -44.14
CA LEU A 324 0.57 -15.70 -45.40
C LEU A 324 -0.90 -15.58 -45.84
N SER A 325 -1.72 -16.58 -45.52
CA SER A 325 -3.14 -16.59 -45.88
C SER A 325 -4.01 -15.78 -44.92
N GLY A 326 -3.55 -15.54 -43.68
CA GLY A 326 -4.41 -15.06 -42.59
C GLY A 326 -5.52 -16.03 -42.19
N VAL A 327 -5.60 -17.22 -42.82
CA VAL A 327 -6.65 -18.21 -42.60
C VAL A 327 -6.02 -19.47 -42.02
N ARG A 328 -6.54 -19.87 -40.85
CA ARG A 328 -6.08 -21.08 -40.17
C ARG A 328 -6.26 -22.29 -41.09
N ASN A 329 -5.25 -23.16 -41.12
CA ASN A 329 -5.24 -24.38 -41.93
C ASN A 329 -5.10 -24.18 -43.46
N VAL A 330 -4.84 -22.95 -43.92
CA VAL A 330 -4.53 -22.64 -45.32
C VAL A 330 -3.10 -22.13 -45.41
N ASN A 331 -2.26 -22.79 -46.19
CA ASN A 331 -0.85 -22.43 -46.37
C ASN A 331 -0.56 -22.19 -47.86
N TRP A 332 0.24 -21.17 -48.16
CA TRP A 332 0.75 -20.95 -49.51
C TRP A 332 1.96 -21.86 -49.75
N ASP A 333 1.96 -22.59 -50.86
CA ASP A 333 3.14 -23.31 -51.35
C ASP A 333 3.74 -22.54 -52.53
N ALA A 334 4.86 -21.87 -52.27
CA ALA A 334 5.56 -21.06 -53.27
C ALA A 334 6.21 -21.91 -54.38
N THR A 335 6.47 -23.20 -54.15
CA THR A 335 7.06 -24.08 -55.18
C THR A 335 6.03 -24.43 -56.24
N ASN A 336 4.80 -24.74 -55.82
CA ASN A 336 3.73 -25.16 -56.72
C ASN A 336 2.79 -24.00 -57.11
N ASN A 337 2.95 -22.83 -56.49
CA ASN A 337 2.13 -21.63 -56.66
C ASN A 337 0.63 -21.91 -56.47
N ASP A 338 0.29 -22.61 -55.38
CA ASP A 338 -1.09 -22.91 -55.01
C ASP A 338 -1.28 -22.94 -53.47
N TRP A 339 -2.54 -22.99 -53.06
CA TRP A 339 -2.95 -23.07 -51.66
C TRP A 339 -3.11 -24.54 -51.26
N ILE A 340 -2.47 -24.93 -50.15
CA ILE A 340 -2.64 -26.23 -49.51
C ILE A 340 -3.53 -26.07 -48.27
N VAL A 341 -4.55 -26.91 -48.17
CA VAL A 341 -5.42 -27.00 -46.98
C VAL A 341 -5.10 -28.28 -46.21
N THR A 342 -4.66 -28.13 -44.95
CA THR A 342 -4.39 -29.24 -44.04
C THR A 342 -5.03 -28.99 -42.68
N CYS A 343 -5.66 -30.00 -42.08
CA CYS A 343 -6.30 -29.89 -40.78
C CYS A 343 -5.84 -31.04 -39.86
N GLY A 344 -5.16 -30.70 -38.76
CA GLY A 344 -4.43 -31.70 -37.98
C GLY A 344 -3.33 -32.35 -38.83
N SER A 345 -3.30 -33.68 -38.86
CA SER A 345 -2.43 -34.47 -39.72
C SER A 345 -3.02 -34.76 -41.11
N LYS A 346 -4.25 -34.30 -41.40
CA LYS A 346 -4.98 -34.67 -42.63
C LYS A 346 -4.78 -33.64 -43.75
N TYR A 347 -4.37 -34.13 -44.92
CA TYR A 347 -4.44 -33.39 -46.17
C TYR A 347 -5.88 -33.30 -46.67
N ILE A 348 -6.33 -32.10 -47.04
CA ILE A 348 -7.71 -31.86 -47.47
C ILE A 348 -7.77 -31.61 -48.96
N MET A 349 -7.03 -30.61 -49.45
CA MET A 349 -6.99 -30.27 -50.87
C MET A 349 -5.85 -29.31 -51.22
N ARG A 350 -5.64 -29.14 -52.53
CA ARG A 350 -4.85 -28.07 -53.15
C ARG A 350 -5.67 -27.32 -54.19
N THR A 351 -5.45 -26.02 -54.31
CA THR A 351 -6.14 -25.20 -55.31
C THR A 351 -5.45 -23.86 -55.51
N LYS A 352 -5.55 -23.29 -56.71
CA LYS A 352 -5.14 -21.90 -56.98
C LYS A 352 -6.17 -20.87 -56.50
N ASP A 353 -7.41 -21.30 -56.23
CA ASP A 353 -8.49 -20.43 -55.75
C ASP A 353 -8.46 -20.30 -54.22
N PHE A 354 -8.13 -19.11 -53.74
CA PHE A 354 -8.02 -18.82 -52.31
C PHE A 354 -9.35 -18.97 -51.55
N GLU A 355 -10.46 -18.52 -52.12
CA GLU A 355 -11.77 -18.59 -51.44
C GLU A 355 -12.23 -20.05 -51.33
N LYS A 356 -11.96 -20.86 -52.36
CA LYS A 356 -12.20 -22.31 -52.29
C LYS A 356 -11.37 -22.97 -51.18
N ALA A 357 -10.09 -22.61 -51.04
CA ALA A 357 -9.23 -23.12 -49.97
C ALA A 357 -9.75 -22.73 -48.57
N LYS A 358 -10.16 -21.47 -48.41
CA LYS A 358 -10.72 -20.93 -47.16
C LYS A 358 -12.03 -21.63 -46.76
N LEU A 359 -12.96 -21.80 -47.69
CA LEU A 359 -14.22 -22.50 -47.45
C LEU A 359 -13.98 -23.97 -47.05
N ALA A 360 -13.06 -24.65 -47.74
CA ALA A 360 -12.67 -26.02 -47.39
C ALA A 360 -12.07 -26.10 -45.97
N ALA A 361 -11.20 -25.15 -45.60
CA ALA A 361 -10.60 -25.07 -44.26
C ALA A 361 -11.63 -24.77 -43.16
N ILE A 362 -12.64 -23.94 -43.42
CA ILE A 362 -13.74 -23.69 -42.47
C ILE A 362 -14.59 -24.95 -42.30
N ARG A 363 -14.99 -25.59 -43.40
CA ARG A 363 -15.83 -26.79 -43.39
C ARG A 363 -15.15 -27.93 -42.63
N VAL A 364 -13.92 -28.27 -43.02
CA VAL A 364 -13.21 -29.40 -42.42
C VAL A 364 -12.89 -29.18 -40.93
N ARG A 365 -12.66 -27.91 -40.51
CA ARG A 365 -12.48 -27.61 -39.08
C ARG A 365 -13.75 -27.89 -38.29
N LYS A 366 -14.93 -27.52 -38.81
CA LYS A 366 -16.21 -27.85 -38.15
C LYS A 366 -16.41 -29.36 -37.99
N GLU A 367 -15.90 -30.15 -38.92
CA GLU A 367 -15.99 -31.62 -38.89
C GLU A 367 -14.94 -32.26 -37.96
N LEU A 368 -13.68 -31.82 -38.02
CA LEU A 368 -12.55 -32.49 -37.37
C LEU A 368 -12.16 -31.89 -36.02
N PHE A 369 -12.53 -30.64 -35.73
CA PHE A 369 -12.18 -29.95 -34.49
C PHE A 369 -13.44 -29.76 -33.62
N PRO A 370 -13.95 -30.81 -32.96
CA PRO A 370 -15.14 -30.71 -32.11
C PRO A 370 -14.95 -29.77 -30.92
N PHE A 371 -13.70 -29.46 -30.56
CA PHE A 371 -13.36 -28.51 -29.50
C PHE A 371 -13.11 -27.09 -30.04
N ALA A 372 -13.32 -26.78 -31.33
CA ALA A 372 -13.31 -25.39 -31.76
C ALA A 372 -14.64 -24.70 -31.41
N THR A 373 -14.57 -23.47 -30.89
CA THR A 373 -15.77 -22.62 -30.76
C THR A 373 -16.36 -22.37 -32.15
N LYS A 374 -17.68 -22.57 -32.25
CA LYS A 374 -18.43 -22.65 -33.51
C LYS A 374 -18.69 -21.30 -34.14
#